data_AF-A0A1B0G4C9-F1
#
_entry.id   AF-A0A1B0G4C9-F1
#
_cell.length_a   1.000
_cell.length_b   1.000
_cell.length_c   1.000
_cell.angle_alpha   90.00
_cell.angle_beta   90.00
_cell.angle_gamma   90.00
#
_symmetry.space_group_name_H-M   'P 1'
#
loop_
_entity.id
_entity.type
_entity.pdbx_description
1 polymer ?
#
loop_
_entity_poly.entity_id
_entity_poly.type
_entity_poly.pdbx_seq_one_letter_code
_entity_poly.pdbx_strand_id
1 'polypeptide(L)'
;MSVRDQIKIDIEWGHERLVRAQQVVEMRPYDIESWSTLLREAQTRPVNEVRSLYESLVNVFPTTARYWKIYIEEEMKGRNFERVEKLFQRSLVKILNIDLWKLYLTYVKDTKAGLSTHKEKLAQAYDFALEKIGMDLHSFSIWQDYIMFLRSVEAVGSYAENQKITAVRRVYQKAVITPIVGIEQLWKDYIAFEHNINPIISEKMSLERSKDYMNARRVAKELENLTRGLNRNLPAVPPNLSKEEVKQVELWKKFIAFEKSNPLRTEDTALITRRVMFATEQCLLVLTHHPAVWHQAAQFLDHSSKALADKGVRIVLIKPDFIFQSYLQSNRKCLISNIMHKKWIFLILLLLLLMMMMMMINELNKYLFKTACPVPNGDHGYDVKLFDFAKSVHWIVDDSVCSSETGSGSKRRRMLPGGDDSDEETPTPAPPINDIYRLRQQKRFCK
;
A
#
# COMPACT_ATOMS: atom_id res chain seq x y z
N MET A 1 -9.26 12.23 22.54
CA MET A 1 -10.69 11.96 22.37
C MET A 1 -10.90 10.47 22.59
N SER A 2 -11.86 10.11 23.44
CA SER A 2 -12.27 8.71 23.62
C SER A 2 -12.92 8.21 22.33
N VAL A 3 -12.86 6.90 22.06
CA VAL A 3 -13.58 6.28 20.92
C VAL A 3 -15.08 6.57 21.02
N ARG A 4 -15.60 6.69 22.25
CA ARG A 4 -17.00 7.06 22.51
C ARG A 4 -17.37 8.44 21.98
N ASP A 5 -16.46 9.41 22.03
CA ASP A 5 -16.71 10.78 21.57
C ASP A 5 -16.83 10.86 20.03
N GLN A 6 -16.43 9.80 19.33
CA GLN A 6 -16.47 9.69 17.87
C GLN A 6 -17.77 9.07 17.36
N ILE A 7 -18.58 8.48 18.25
CA ILE A 7 -19.87 7.88 17.92
C ILE A 7 -20.93 8.99 17.99
N LYS A 8 -21.51 9.31 16.84
CA LYS A 8 -22.60 10.27 16.70
C LYS A 8 -23.64 9.66 15.79
N ILE A 9 -24.57 8.93 16.38
CA ILE A 9 -25.67 8.27 15.65
C ILE A 9 -26.94 9.07 15.92
N ASP A 10 -27.29 9.92 14.95
CA ASP A 10 -28.53 10.70 14.98
C ASP A 10 -29.52 10.04 14.01
N ILE A 11 -30.16 8.96 14.46
CA ILE A 11 -31.09 8.15 13.68
C ILE A 11 -32.23 7.71 14.59
N GLU A 12 -33.47 7.96 14.16
CA GLU A 12 -34.66 7.44 14.82
C GLU A 12 -34.91 6.00 14.38
N TRP A 13 -34.50 5.06 15.21
CA TRP A 13 -34.82 3.66 15.02
C TRP A 13 -36.20 3.36 15.63
N GLY A 14 -37.26 3.35 14.82
CA GLY A 14 -38.63 3.04 15.26
C GLY A 14 -38.85 1.64 15.88
N HIS A 15 -37.79 0.88 16.19
CA HIS A 15 -37.85 -0.45 16.77
C HIS A 15 -36.96 -0.54 18.02
N GLU A 16 -37.51 -0.98 19.15
CA GLU A 16 -36.83 -0.98 20.45
C GLU A 16 -35.49 -1.77 20.44
N ARG A 17 -35.46 -2.90 19.72
CA ARG A 17 -34.24 -3.69 19.50
C ARG A 17 -33.07 -2.87 18.94
N LEU A 18 -33.34 -1.96 18.01
CA LEU A 18 -32.32 -1.13 17.35
C LEU A 18 -31.87 0.01 18.27
N VAL A 19 -32.81 0.61 19.02
CA VAL A 19 -32.49 1.60 20.06
C VAL A 19 -31.56 0.98 21.11
N ARG A 20 -31.87 -0.24 21.58
CA ARG A 20 -31.00 -0.98 22.50
C ARG A 20 -29.63 -1.26 21.90
N ALA A 21 -29.56 -1.69 20.62
CA ALA A 21 -28.30 -1.92 19.93
C ALA A 21 -27.47 -0.62 19.82
N GLN A 22 -28.09 0.52 19.54
CA GLN A 22 -27.44 1.83 19.53
C GLN A 22 -26.84 2.20 20.91
N GLN A 23 -27.63 2.07 21.97
CA GLN A 23 -27.15 2.32 23.34
C GLN A 23 -25.97 1.40 23.71
N VAL A 24 -25.99 0.15 23.26
CA VAL A 24 -24.89 -0.79 23.49
C VAL A 24 -23.62 -0.35 22.78
N VAL A 25 -23.67 0.12 21.52
CA VAL A 25 -22.45 0.57 20.82
C VAL A 25 -21.90 1.87 21.40
N GLU A 26 -22.75 2.76 21.91
CA GLU A 26 -22.32 3.99 22.60
C GLU A 26 -21.58 3.68 23.92
N MET A 27 -22.06 2.67 24.67
CA MET A 27 -21.40 2.21 25.90
C MET A 27 -20.16 1.34 25.62
N ARG A 28 -20.28 0.41 24.66
CA ARG A 28 -19.28 -0.59 24.26
C ARG A 28 -19.02 -0.48 22.75
N PRO A 29 -18.09 0.41 22.32
CA PRO A 29 -17.82 0.67 20.91
C PRO A 29 -17.44 -0.56 20.08
N TYR A 30 -16.82 -1.57 20.69
CA TYR A 30 -16.33 -2.76 19.98
C TYR A 30 -17.32 -3.94 20.00
N ASP A 31 -18.60 -3.72 20.31
CA ASP A 31 -19.63 -4.76 20.30
C ASP A 31 -20.08 -5.09 18.87
N ILE A 32 -19.47 -6.12 18.27
CA ILE A 32 -19.66 -6.49 16.86
C ILE A 32 -21.11 -6.90 16.55
N GLU A 33 -21.81 -7.54 17.49
CA GLU A 33 -23.19 -8.02 17.31
C GLU A 33 -24.18 -6.86 17.18
N SER A 34 -24.06 -5.83 18.03
CA SER A 34 -24.90 -4.64 17.96
C SER A 34 -24.64 -3.87 16.67
N TRP A 35 -23.37 -3.66 16.29
CA TRP A 35 -23.02 -3.07 15.00
C TRP A 35 -23.59 -3.86 13.82
N SER A 36 -23.55 -5.20 13.87
CA SER A 36 -24.09 -6.05 12.81
C SER A 36 -25.62 -5.94 12.71
N THR A 37 -26.31 -5.74 13.82
CA THR A 37 -27.76 -5.54 13.86
C THR A 37 -28.13 -4.18 13.25
N LEU A 38 -27.44 -3.11 13.64
CA LEU A 38 -27.65 -1.77 13.10
C LEU A 38 -27.32 -1.69 11.61
N LEU A 39 -26.23 -2.32 11.19
CA LEU A 39 -25.78 -2.32 9.80
C LEU A 39 -26.78 -3.01 8.87
N ARG A 40 -27.40 -4.11 9.32
CA ARG A 40 -28.41 -4.83 8.55
C ARG A 40 -29.64 -3.97 8.28
N GLU A 41 -30.10 -3.23 9.29
CA GLU A 41 -31.20 -2.28 9.13
C GLU A 41 -30.78 -1.08 8.29
N ALA A 42 -29.56 -0.56 8.46
CA ALA A 42 -29.10 0.61 7.71
C ALA A 42 -29.11 0.38 6.19
N GLN A 43 -28.82 -0.85 5.75
CA GLN A 43 -28.84 -1.23 4.33
C GLN A 43 -30.24 -1.26 3.70
N THR A 44 -31.32 -1.23 4.50
CA THR A 44 -32.69 -1.15 3.98
C THR A 44 -33.19 0.29 3.81
N ARG A 45 -32.44 1.27 4.35
CA ARG A 45 -32.80 2.69 4.34
C ARG A 45 -31.95 3.48 3.33
N PRO A 46 -32.42 4.64 2.85
CA PRO A 46 -31.61 5.52 2.02
C PRO A 46 -30.34 5.96 2.74
N VAL A 47 -29.19 5.92 2.04
CA VAL A 47 -27.86 6.25 2.59
C VAL A 47 -27.81 7.64 3.25
N ASN A 48 -28.65 8.57 2.81
CA ASN A 48 -28.72 9.93 3.36
C ASN A 48 -29.16 9.97 4.82
N GLU A 49 -30.08 9.10 5.23
CA GLU A 49 -30.64 9.05 6.58
C GLU A 49 -29.72 8.31 7.55
N VAL A 50 -29.02 7.28 7.06
CA VAL A 50 -28.19 6.39 7.89
C VAL A 50 -26.70 6.71 7.85
N ARG A 51 -26.31 7.82 7.20
CA ARG A 51 -24.90 8.21 7.02
C ARG A 51 -24.15 8.39 8.34
N SER A 52 -24.82 8.93 9.36
CA SER A 52 -24.24 9.14 10.70
C SER A 52 -23.78 7.82 11.34
N LEU A 53 -24.50 6.72 11.10
CA LEU A 53 -24.10 5.37 11.50
C LEU A 53 -22.84 4.92 10.76
N TYR A 54 -22.79 5.06 9.45
CA TYR A 54 -21.63 4.63 8.65
C TYR A 54 -20.36 5.40 9.01
N GLU A 55 -20.45 6.73 9.18
CA GLU A 55 -19.31 7.54 9.63
C GLU A 55 -18.85 7.12 11.03
N SER A 56 -19.78 6.89 11.96
CA SER A 56 -19.45 6.39 13.31
C SER A 56 -18.77 5.03 13.24
N LEU A 57 -19.28 4.11 12.39
CA LEU A 57 -18.75 2.76 12.22
C LEU A 57 -17.29 2.78 11.71
N VAL A 58 -17.00 3.55 10.66
CA VAL A 58 -15.63 3.63 10.10
C VAL A 58 -14.67 4.42 10.99
N ASN A 59 -15.17 5.29 11.88
CA ASN A 59 -14.33 5.95 12.88
C ASN A 59 -13.96 5.00 14.02
N VAL A 60 -14.87 4.12 14.45
CA VAL A 60 -14.59 3.08 15.46
C VAL A 60 -13.69 1.99 14.89
N PHE A 61 -13.92 1.58 13.63
CA PHE A 61 -13.18 0.51 12.96
C PHE A 61 -12.43 1.02 11.70
N PRO A 62 -11.42 1.89 11.86
CA PRO A 62 -10.77 2.57 10.74
C PRO A 62 -9.98 1.62 9.83
N THR A 63 -9.56 0.46 10.31
CA THR A 63 -8.78 -0.53 9.56
C THR A 63 -9.62 -1.65 8.95
N THR A 64 -10.91 -1.74 9.30
CA THR A 64 -11.77 -2.85 8.86
C THR A 64 -12.35 -2.59 7.48
N ALA A 65 -11.69 -3.11 6.45
CA ALA A 65 -12.05 -2.90 5.04
C ALA A 65 -13.51 -3.24 4.69
N ARG A 66 -14.08 -4.28 5.33
CA ARG A 66 -15.47 -4.69 5.11
C ARG A 66 -16.46 -3.55 5.34
N TYR A 67 -16.27 -2.75 6.40
CA TYR A 67 -17.18 -1.66 6.73
C TYR A 67 -17.03 -0.48 5.77
N TRP A 68 -15.80 -0.16 5.38
CA TRP A 68 -15.55 0.83 4.32
C TRP A 68 -16.17 0.43 2.99
N LYS A 69 -16.02 -0.84 2.59
CA LYS A 69 -16.62 -1.39 1.38
C LYS A 69 -18.14 -1.23 1.39
N ILE A 70 -18.82 -1.65 2.47
CA ILE A 70 -20.28 -1.52 2.58
C ILE A 70 -20.69 -0.05 2.46
N TYR A 71 -20.02 0.86 3.17
CA TYR A 71 -20.35 2.28 3.11
C TYR A 71 -20.16 2.87 1.71
N ILE A 72 -19.06 2.54 1.03
CA ILE A 72 -18.80 2.99 -0.34
C ILE A 72 -19.84 2.42 -1.32
N GLU A 73 -20.19 1.14 -1.19
CA GLU A 73 -21.22 0.50 -2.02
C GLU A 73 -22.58 1.17 -1.86
N GLU A 74 -22.99 1.53 -0.64
CA GLU A 74 -24.25 2.26 -0.41
C GLU A 74 -24.23 3.69 -0.97
N GLU A 75 -23.11 4.43 -0.84
CA GLU A 75 -22.97 5.75 -1.46
C GLU A 75 -22.92 5.68 -3.00
N MET A 76 -22.36 4.60 -3.56
CA MET A 76 -22.39 4.32 -5.01
C MET A 76 -23.82 4.04 -5.49
N LYS A 77 -24.61 3.22 -4.77
CA LYS A 77 -26.03 2.99 -5.07
C LYS A 77 -26.83 4.29 -5.03
N GLY A 78 -26.52 5.17 -4.06
CA GLY A 78 -27.09 6.51 -3.95
C GLY A 78 -26.61 7.52 -5.01
N ARG A 79 -25.70 7.12 -5.93
CA ARG A 79 -25.08 7.97 -6.97
C ARG A 79 -24.34 9.21 -6.41
N ASN A 80 -23.89 9.16 -5.16
CA ASN A 80 -23.18 10.25 -4.51
C ASN A 80 -21.66 10.19 -4.80
N PHE A 81 -21.27 10.30 -6.07
CA PHE A 81 -19.90 10.03 -6.52
C PHE A 81 -18.83 10.93 -5.86
N GLU A 82 -19.14 12.20 -5.57
CA GLU A 82 -18.21 13.10 -4.87
C GLU A 82 -17.84 12.58 -3.47
N ARG A 83 -18.81 11.97 -2.76
CA ARG A 83 -18.57 11.36 -1.45
C ARG A 83 -17.75 10.09 -1.59
N VAL A 84 -18.05 9.26 -2.59
CA VAL A 84 -17.29 8.04 -2.89
C VAL A 84 -15.81 8.36 -3.09
N GLU A 85 -15.47 9.41 -3.84
CA GLU A 85 -14.08 9.84 -4.03
C GLU A 85 -13.42 10.27 -2.70
N LYS A 86 -14.12 11.03 -1.84
CA LYS A 86 -13.63 11.40 -0.50
C LYS A 86 -13.43 10.17 0.40
N LEU A 87 -14.28 9.16 0.30
CA LEU A 87 -14.14 7.91 1.06
C LEU A 87 -12.92 7.11 0.60
N PHE A 88 -12.70 6.98 -0.72
CA PHE A 88 -11.47 6.36 -1.24
C PHE A 88 -10.21 7.12 -0.80
N GLN A 89 -10.20 8.45 -0.86
CA GLN A 89 -9.07 9.27 -0.38
C GLN A 89 -8.76 9.03 1.11
N ARG A 90 -9.79 8.85 1.95
CA ARG A 90 -9.61 8.59 3.39
C ARG A 90 -9.05 7.20 3.71
N SER A 91 -9.43 6.20 2.92
CA SER A 91 -9.28 4.77 3.28
C SER A 91 -8.31 3.98 2.40
N LEU A 92 -8.28 4.19 1.08
CA LEU A 92 -7.69 3.26 0.10
C LEU A 92 -6.20 2.98 0.34
N VAL A 93 -5.40 4.03 0.54
CA VAL A 93 -3.95 3.88 0.78
C VAL A 93 -3.62 3.43 2.19
N LYS A 94 -4.54 3.60 3.14
CA LYS A 94 -4.35 3.16 4.53
C LYS A 94 -4.70 1.69 4.68
N ILE A 95 -5.73 1.24 3.98
CA ILE A 95 -6.30 -0.10 4.12
C ILE A 95 -5.92 -0.93 2.90
N LEU A 96 -4.83 -1.68 3.02
CA LEU A 96 -4.36 -2.58 1.97
C LEU A 96 -5.20 -3.88 1.92
N ASN A 97 -6.49 -3.77 1.65
CA ASN A 97 -7.38 -4.92 1.53
C ASN A 97 -7.78 -5.17 0.08
N ILE A 98 -7.62 -6.41 -0.38
CA ILE A 98 -7.84 -6.80 -1.77
C ILE A 98 -9.24 -6.45 -2.29
N ASP A 99 -10.29 -6.61 -1.48
CA ASP A 99 -11.66 -6.36 -1.91
C ASP A 99 -11.97 -4.86 -2.06
N LEU A 100 -11.35 -4.02 -1.22
CA LEU A 100 -11.47 -2.56 -1.31
C LEU A 100 -10.79 -2.03 -2.57
N TRP A 101 -9.63 -2.57 -2.93
CA TRP A 101 -8.92 -2.21 -4.16
C TRP A 101 -9.66 -2.68 -5.42
N LYS A 102 -10.27 -3.86 -5.39
CA LYS A 102 -11.16 -4.32 -6.47
C LYS A 102 -12.36 -3.38 -6.65
N LEU A 103 -12.99 -2.97 -5.55
CA LEU A 103 -14.10 -2.00 -5.59
C LEU A 103 -13.66 -0.67 -6.20
N TYR A 104 -12.46 -0.17 -5.84
CA TYR A 104 -11.89 1.04 -6.44
C TYR A 104 -11.70 0.91 -7.96
N LEU A 105 -11.14 -0.20 -8.43
CA LEU A 105 -10.94 -0.43 -9.86
C LEU A 105 -12.27 -0.52 -10.62
N THR A 106 -13.28 -1.20 -10.05
CA THR A 106 -14.64 -1.23 -10.60
C THR A 106 -15.24 0.17 -10.66
N TYR A 107 -15.13 0.96 -9.59
CA TYR A 107 -15.59 2.35 -9.56
C TYR A 107 -14.97 3.21 -10.66
N VAL A 108 -13.63 3.15 -10.83
CA VAL A 108 -12.94 3.92 -11.87
C VAL A 108 -13.37 3.46 -13.26
N LYS A 109 -13.48 2.14 -13.47
CA LYS A 109 -13.92 1.55 -14.73
C LYS A 109 -15.30 2.05 -15.14
N ASP A 110 -16.26 2.04 -14.22
CA ASP A 110 -17.66 2.38 -14.48
C ASP A 110 -17.90 3.89 -14.58
N THR A 111 -17.31 4.69 -13.68
CA THR A 111 -17.59 6.13 -13.63
C THR A 111 -16.83 6.95 -14.67
N LYS A 112 -15.65 6.49 -15.08
CA LYS A 112 -14.81 7.25 -16.02
C LYS A 112 -15.00 6.79 -17.47
N ALA A 113 -15.86 5.80 -17.74
CA ALA A 113 -16.06 5.20 -19.07
C ALA A 113 -16.47 6.21 -20.16
N GLY A 114 -17.16 7.29 -19.80
CA GLY A 114 -17.59 8.33 -20.74
C GLY A 114 -16.54 9.38 -21.09
N LEU A 115 -15.32 9.32 -20.51
CA LEU A 115 -14.26 10.29 -20.76
C LEU A 115 -13.35 9.85 -21.92
N SER A 116 -12.93 10.79 -22.77
CA SER A 116 -11.92 10.50 -23.81
C SER A 116 -10.60 10.00 -23.23
N THR A 117 -10.23 10.46 -22.03
CA THR A 117 -9.03 10.03 -21.28
C THR A 117 -9.26 8.76 -20.44
N HIS A 118 -10.36 8.03 -20.62
CA HIS A 118 -10.72 6.87 -19.78
C HIS A 118 -9.62 5.82 -19.74
N LYS A 119 -9.10 5.42 -20.91
CA LYS A 119 -8.10 4.36 -21.04
C LYS A 119 -6.81 4.71 -20.26
N GLU A 120 -6.34 5.95 -20.35
CA GLU A 120 -5.16 6.42 -19.62
C GLU A 120 -5.37 6.40 -18.10
N LYS A 121 -6.51 6.95 -17.64
CA LYS A 121 -6.85 6.97 -16.21
C LYS A 121 -7.02 5.57 -15.63
N LEU A 122 -7.61 4.66 -16.41
CA LEU A 122 -7.80 3.27 -16.00
C LEU A 122 -6.46 2.51 -15.95
N ALA A 123 -5.56 2.73 -16.92
CA ALA A 123 -4.20 2.18 -16.90
C ALA A 123 -3.44 2.65 -15.65
N GLN A 124 -3.48 3.96 -15.35
CA GLN A 124 -2.88 4.53 -14.13
C GLN A 124 -3.47 3.91 -12.85
N ALA A 125 -4.79 3.68 -12.80
CA ALA A 125 -5.42 3.05 -11.66
C ALA A 125 -4.97 1.60 -11.46
N TYR A 126 -4.80 0.82 -12.54
CA TYR A 126 -4.26 -0.53 -12.47
C TYR A 126 -2.78 -0.55 -12.04
N ASP A 127 -1.94 0.32 -12.61
CA ASP A 127 -0.53 0.42 -12.22
C ASP A 127 -0.40 0.77 -10.73
N PHE A 128 -1.21 1.73 -10.26
CA PHE A 128 -1.26 2.13 -8.85
C PHE A 128 -1.72 0.98 -7.94
N ALA A 129 -2.78 0.25 -8.33
CA ALA A 129 -3.25 -0.91 -7.59
C ALA A 129 -2.17 -2.00 -7.52
N LEU A 130 -1.51 -2.32 -8.63
CA LEU A 130 -0.48 -3.35 -8.68
C LEU A 130 0.81 -2.95 -7.95
N GLU A 131 1.07 -1.66 -7.77
CA GLU A 131 2.15 -1.17 -6.91
C GLU A 131 1.85 -1.42 -5.42
N LYS A 132 0.60 -1.19 -4.98
CA LYS A 132 0.22 -1.27 -3.56
C LYS A 132 -0.27 -2.66 -3.12
N ILE A 133 -1.13 -3.32 -3.91
CA ILE A 133 -1.77 -4.61 -3.56
C ILE A 133 -1.38 -5.76 -4.50
N GLY A 134 -0.54 -5.52 -5.52
CA GLY A 134 -0.18 -6.54 -6.51
C GLY A 134 0.59 -7.75 -5.95
N MET A 135 1.16 -7.62 -4.75
CA MET A 135 1.84 -8.69 -4.02
C MET A 135 0.92 -9.52 -3.12
N ASP A 136 -0.36 -9.17 -3.04
CA ASP A 136 -1.35 -9.95 -2.30
C ASP A 136 -1.54 -11.33 -2.92
N LEU A 137 -1.65 -12.35 -2.07
CA LEU A 137 -1.89 -13.74 -2.50
C LEU A 137 -3.12 -13.89 -3.41
N HIS A 138 -4.15 -13.06 -3.24
CA HIS A 138 -5.41 -13.11 -3.98
C HIS A 138 -5.53 -12.00 -5.06
N SER A 139 -4.41 -11.40 -5.46
CA SER A 139 -4.37 -10.32 -6.46
C SER A 139 -4.55 -10.78 -7.91
N PHE A 140 -4.62 -12.09 -8.16
CA PHE A 140 -4.72 -12.69 -9.51
C PHE A 140 -5.74 -12.00 -10.44
N SER A 141 -6.95 -11.73 -9.95
CA SER A 141 -7.96 -11.12 -10.82
C SER A 141 -7.59 -9.71 -11.26
N ILE A 142 -6.87 -8.93 -10.45
CA ILE A 142 -6.39 -7.59 -10.83
C ILE A 142 -5.36 -7.69 -11.95
N TRP A 143 -4.44 -8.65 -11.86
CA TRP A 143 -3.48 -8.92 -12.93
C TRP A 143 -4.19 -9.31 -14.23
N GLN A 144 -5.14 -10.24 -14.14
CA GLN A 144 -5.90 -10.73 -15.29
C GLN A 144 -6.71 -9.60 -15.94
N ASP A 145 -7.46 -8.83 -15.15
CA ASP A 145 -8.28 -7.71 -15.64
C ASP A 145 -7.42 -6.64 -16.32
N TYR A 146 -6.23 -6.33 -15.77
CA TYR A 146 -5.32 -5.37 -16.38
C TYR A 146 -4.76 -5.87 -17.71
N ILE A 147 -4.35 -7.14 -17.78
CA ILE A 147 -3.87 -7.77 -19.02
C ILE A 147 -4.97 -7.76 -20.08
N MET A 148 -6.20 -8.12 -19.69
CA MET A 148 -7.36 -8.09 -20.60
C MET A 148 -7.65 -6.67 -21.10
N PHE A 149 -7.56 -5.68 -20.22
CA PHE A 149 -7.70 -4.27 -20.60
C PHE A 149 -6.61 -3.83 -21.60
N LEU A 150 -5.33 -4.11 -21.33
CA LEU A 150 -4.25 -3.75 -22.27
C LEU A 150 -4.41 -4.44 -23.63
N ARG A 151 -4.93 -5.68 -23.64
CA ARG A 151 -5.24 -6.41 -24.88
C ARG A 151 -6.44 -5.84 -25.64
N SER A 152 -7.40 -5.20 -24.98
CA SER A 152 -8.57 -4.60 -25.64
C SER A 152 -8.30 -3.20 -26.21
N VAL A 153 -7.19 -2.55 -25.82
CA VAL A 153 -6.79 -1.27 -26.42
C VAL A 153 -6.49 -1.44 -27.91
N GLU A 154 -7.26 -0.76 -28.76
CA GLU A 154 -7.00 -0.67 -30.20
C GLU A 154 -5.66 0.01 -30.46
N ALA A 155 -4.87 -0.58 -31.35
CA ALA A 155 -3.58 -0.05 -31.78
C ALA A 155 -3.55 -0.11 -33.30
N VAL A 156 -3.33 1.03 -33.95
CA VAL A 156 -3.29 1.13 -35.42
C VAL A 156 -1.85 1.33 -35.86
N GLY A 157 -1.38 0.44 -36.73
CA GLY A 157 -0.03 0.48 -37.27
C GLY A 157 1.01 -0.24 -36.41
N SER A 158 2.09 -0.66 -37.07
CA SER A 158 3.12 -1.54 -36.50
C SER A 158 3.77 -0.98 -35.23
N TYR A 159 3.99 0.34 -35.14
CA TYR A 159 4.59 0.95 -33.95
C TYR A 159 3.68 0.85 -32.71
N ALA A 160 2.39 1.18 -32.87
CA ALA A 160 1.42 1.13 -31.78
C ALA A 160 1.16 -0.32 -31.31
N GLU A 161 1.08 -1.27 -32.24
CA GLU A 161 0.96 -2.70 -31.90
C GLU A 161 2.16 -3.20 -31.10
N ASN A 162 3.39 -2.81 -31.48
CA ASN A 162 4.59 -3.15 -30.73
C ASN A 162 4.62 -2.53 -29.32
N GLN A 163 4.11 -1.31 -29.14
CA GLN A 163 3.96 -0.71 -27.81
C GLN A 163 2.98 -1.50 -26.95
N LYS A 164 1.82 -1.89 -27.52
CA LYS A 164 0.83 -2.73 -26.84
C LYS A 164 1.42 -4.08 -26.43
N ILE A 165 2.14 -4.75 -27.33
CA ILE A 165 2.85 -6.00 -27.04
C ILE A 165 3.84 -5.81 -25.89
N THR A 166 4.62 -4.73 -25.91
CA THR A 166 5.61 -4.42 -24.87
C THR A 166 4.96 -4.16 -23.51
N ALA A 167 3.82 -3.44 -23.49
CA ALA A 167 3.07 -3.16 -22.26
C ALA A 167 2.49 -4.45 -21.66
N VAL A 168 1.80 -5.27 -22.47
CA VAL A 168 1.24 -6.56 -22.04
C VAL A 168 2.33 -7.49 -21.51
N ARG A 169 3.45 -7.60 -22.24
CA ARG A 169 4.62 -8.40 -21.82
C ARG A 169 5.16 -7.98 -20.46
N ARG A 170 5.30 -6.66 -20.23
CA ARG A 170 5.79 -6.12 -18.95
C ARG A 170 4.92 -6.58 -17.78
N VAL A 171 3.59 -6.54 -17.94
CA VAL A 171 2.64 -6.95 -16.90
C VAL A 171 2.72 -8.45 -16.64
N TYR A 172 2.72 -9.28 -17.69
CA TYR A 172 2.90 -10.72 -17.55
C TYR A 172 4.20 -11.07 -16.81
N GLN A 173 5.33 -10.52 -17.26
CA GLN A 173 6.64 -10.81 -16.67
C GLN A 173 6.71 -10.45 -15.18
N LYS A 174 6.02 -9.40 -14.75
CA LYS A 174 5.90 -9.05 -13.32
C LYS A 174 4.96 -10.00 -12.57
N ALA A 175 3.84 -10.40 -13.19
CA ALA A 175 2.86 -11.29 -12.59
C ALA A 175 3.41 -12.71 -12.35
N VAL A 176 4.13 -13.28 -13.33
CA VAL A 176 4.63 -14.66 -13.27
C VAL A 176 5.78 -14.89 -12.28
N ILE A 177 6.35 -13.81 -11.72
CA ILE A 177 7.35 -13.88 -10.65
C ILE A 177 6.80 -13.47 -9.28
N THR A 178 5.50 -13.14 -9.20
CA THR A 178 4.85 -12.75 -7.95
C THR A 178 4.15 -13.95 -7.34
N PRO A 179 4.45 -14.35 -6.08
CA PRO A 179 3.81 -15.49 -5.43
C PRO A 179 2.32 -15.25 -5.15
N ILE A 180 1.44 -15.70 -6.07
CA ILE A 180 -0.02 -15.53 -5.99
C ILE A 180 -0.76 -16.84 -6.31
N VAL A 181 -1.98 -16.97 -5.79
CA VAL A 181 -2.90 -18.06 -6.16
C VAL A 181 -3.33 -17.85 -7.61
N GLY A 182 -3.24 -18.88 -8.45
CA GLY A 182 -3.54 -18.77 -9.88
C GLY A 182 -2.35 -18.41 -10.77
N ILE A 183 -1.12 -18.35 -10.22
CA ILE A 183 0.11 -18.10 -11.01
C ILE A 183 0.31 -19.11 -12.17
N GLU A 184 -0.15 -20.35 -12.02
CA GLU A 184 -0.06 -21.38 -13.06
C GLU A 184 -0.89 -21.00 -14.31
N GLN A 185 -2.06 -20.39 -14.10
CA GLN A 185 -2.91 -19.91 -15.19
C GLN A 185 -2.25 -18.72 -15.91
N LEU A 186 -1.70 -17.75 -15.17
CA LEU A 186 -0.97 -16.62 -15.76
C LEU A 186 0.25 -17.08 -16.56
N TRP A 187 0.96 -18.11 -16.09
CA TRP A 187 2.08 -18.69 -16.82
C TRP A 187 1.67 -19.34 -18.13
N LYS A 188 0.58 -20.12 -18.11
CA LYS A 188 0.01 -20.72 -19.33
C LYS A 188 -0.40 -19.63 -20.34
N ASP A 189 -1.08 -18.58 -19.87
CA ASP A 189 -1.53 -17.48 -20.71
C ASP A 189 -0.36 -16.65 -21.26
N TYR A 190 0.73 -16.49 -20.50
CA TYR A 190 1.97 -15.85 -20.94
C TYR A 190 2.65 -16.63 -22.07
N ILE A 191 2.77 -17.96 -21.93
CA ILE A 191 3.36 -18.81 -22.98
C ILE A 191 2.54 -18.69 -24.27
N ALA A 192 1.21 -18.79 -24.17
CA ALA A 192 0.33 -18.64 -25.32
C ALA A 192 0.46 -17.24 -25.96
N PHE A 193 0.59 -16.19 -25.15
CA PHE A 193 0.81 -14.83 -25.62
C PHE A 193 2.12 -14.68 -26.39
N GLU A 194 3.25 -15.16 -25.87
CA GLU A 194 4.54 -15.05 -26.57
C GLU A 194 4.56 -15.91 -27.83
N HIS A 195 3.95 -17.09 -27.80
CA HIS A 195 3.83 -17.96 -28.98
C HIS A 195 3.02 -17.29 -30.10
N ASN A 196 1.89 -16.66 -29.77
CA ASN A 196 1.05 -15.98 -30.75
C ASN A 196 1.72 -14.74 -31.35
N ILE A 197 2.65 -14.10 -30.65
CA ILE A 197 3.41 -12.94 -31.19
C ILE A 197 4.53 -13.41 -32.11
N ASN A 198 5.36 -14.33 -31.64
CA ASN A 198 6.47 -14.87 -32.42
C ASN A 198 6.85 -16.28 -31.94
N PRO A 199 6.43 -17.34 -32.66
CA PRO A 199 6.75 -18.72 -32.31
C PRO A 199 8.26 -18.98 -32.17
N ILE A 200 9.10 -18.32 -32.99
CA ILE A 200 10.55 -18.55 -33.03
C ILE A 200 11.23 -18.07 -31.74
N ILE A 201 10.81 -16.94 -31.19
CA ILE A 201 11.44 -16.33 -30.01
C ILE A 201 10.72 -16.77 -28.72
N SER A 202 9.49 -17.26 -28.82
CA SER A 202 8.64 -17.64 -27.68
C SER A 202 9.29 -18.62 -26.71
N GLU A 203 9.99 -19.64 -27.23
CA GLU A 203 10.71 -20.62 -26.41
C GLU A 203 11.84 -19.97 -25.61
N LYS A 204 12.66 -19.11 -26.26
CA LYS A 204 13.71 -18.38 -25.56
C LYS A 204 13.15 -17.47 -24.46
N MET A 205 12.09 -16.72 -24.75
CA MET A 205 11.46 -15.80 -23.79
C MET A 205 10.86 -16.51 -22.59
N SER A 206 10.29 -17.71 -22.79
CA SER A 206 9.75 -18.52 -21.70
C SER A 206 10.86 -19.17 -20.86
N LEU A 207 11.94 -19.66 -21.49
CA LEU A 207 13.10 -20.21 -20.79
C LEU A 207 13.77 -19.19 -19.87
N GLU A 208 13.92 -17.93 -20.30
CA GLU A 208 14.51 -16.85 -19.51
C GLU A 208 13.75 -16.57 -18.19
N ARG A 209 12.44 -16.84 -18.13
CA ARG A 209 11.61 -16.59 -16.94
C ARG A 209 11.22 -17.85 -16.16
N SER A 210 11.44 -19.04 -16.75
CA SER A 210 10.98 -20.32 -16.20
C SER A 210 11.49 -20.61 -14.79
N LYS A 211 12.77 -20.32 -14.52
CA LYS A 211 13.38 -20.52 -13.19
C LYS A 211 12.70 -19.68 -12.10
N ASP A 212 12.50 -18.39 -12.37
CA ASP A 212 11.88 -17.46 -11.43
C ASP A 212 10.41 -17.80 -11.20
N TYR A 213 9.70 -18.17 -12.27
CA TYR A 213 8.32 -18.66 -12.19
C TYR A 213 8.21 -19.91 -11.30
N MET A 214 9.07 -20.91 -11.50
CA MET A 214 9.05 -22.13 -10.68
C MET A 214 9.30 -21.83 -9.20
N ASN A 215 10.19 -20.89 -8.90
CA ASN A 215 10.44 -20.41 -7.54
C ASN A 215 9.21 -19.69 -6.96
N ALA A 216 8.62 -18.75 -7.69
CA ALA A 216 7.43 -18.01 -7.27
C ALA A 216 6.22 -18.93 -7.05
N ARG A 217 6.02 -19.91 -7.93
CA ARG A 217 4.98 -20.94 -7.80
C ARG A 217 5.16 -21.79 -6.55
N ARG A 218 6.39 -22.21 -6.23
CA ARG A 218 6.68 -22.97 -4.99
C ARG A 218 6.28 -22.14 -3.77
N VAL A 219 6.75 -20.89 -3.71
CA VAL A 219 6.46 -19.98 -2.60
C VAL A 219 4.97 -19.66 -2.49
N ALA A 220 4.25 -19.51 -3.61
CA ALA A 220 2.81 -19.30 -3.61
C ALA A 220 2.05 -20.47 -2.95
N LYS A 221 2.42 -21.71 -3.26
CA LYS A 221 1.82 -22.91 -2.64
C LYS A 221 2.12 -23.02 -1.15
N GLU A 222 3.36 -22.73 -0.74
CA GLU A 222 3.73 -22.68 0.68
C GLU A 222 2.93 -21.61 1.43
N LEU A 223 2.80 -20.41 0.83
CA LEU A 223 2.07 -19.29 1.41
C LEU A 223 0.57 -19.56 1.51
N GLU A 224 -0.04 -20.17 0.50
CA GLU A 224 -1.44 -20.59 0.51
C GLU A 224 -1.73 -21.60 1.65
N ASN A 225 -0.85 -22.58 1.82
CA ASN A 225 -0.98 -23.55 2.91
C ASN A 225 -0.79 -22.91 4.29
N LEU A 226 0.18 -22.00 4.42
CA LEU A 226 0.48 -21.31 5.67
C LEU A 226 -0.65 -20.38 6.13
N THR A 227 -1.27 -19.68 5.18
CA THR A 227 -2.34 -18.72 5.45
C THR A 227 -3.73 -19.38 5.52
N ARG A 228 -3.80 -20.70 5.39
CA ARG A 228 -5.05 -21.46 5.54
C ARG A 228 -5.63 -21.27 6.95
N GLY A 229 -6.87 -20.79 7.01
CA GLY A 229 -7.57 -20.50 8.26
C GLY A 229 -7.30 -19.11 8.85
N LEU A 230 -6.45 -18.30 8.21
CA LEU A 230 -6.26 -16.91 8.58
C LEU A 230 -7.48 -16.07 8.16
N ASN A 231 -8.09 -15.37 9.10
CA ASN A 231 -9.21 -14.50 8.80
C ASN A 231 -8.74 -13.04 8.68
N ARG A 232 -8.71 -12.55 7.44
CA ARG A 232 -8.27 -11.20 7.07
C ARG A 232 -9.37 -10.14 7.16
N ASN A 233 -10.60 -10.56 7.47
CA ASN A 233 -11.81 -9.73 7.46
C ASN A 233 -12.42 -9.55 8.87
N LEU A 234 -11.72 -10.00 9.92
CA LEU A 234 -12.15 -9.76 11.30
C LEU A 234 -12.10 -8.26 11.63
N PRO A 235 -13.14 -7.71 12.27
CA PRO A 235 -13.07 -6.37 12.82
C PRO A 235 -11.93 -6.24 13.82
N ALA A 236 -11.18 -5.15 13.74
CA ALA A 236 -10.13 -4.86 14.71
C ALA A 236 -10.76 -4.50 16.05
N VAL A 237 -10.55 -5.34 17.06
CA VAL A 237 -11.03 -5.14 18.44
C VAL A 237 -9.87 -5.21 19.42
N PRO A 238 -9.99 -4.58 20.61
CA PRO A 238 -9.04 -4.76 21.70
C PRO A 238 -8.89 -6.24 22.10
N PRO A 239 -7.71 -6.65 22.60
CA PRO A 239 -7.47 -8.03 23.00
C PRO A 239 -8.50 -8.50 24.04
N ASN A 240 -9.19 -9.60 23.73
CA ASN A 240 -10.15 -10.27 24.62
C ASN A 240 -9.66 -11.65 25.08
N LEU A 241 -8.52 -12.12 24.55
CA LEU A 241 -7.86 -13.39 24.90
C LEU A 241 -8.73 -14.63 24.66
N SER A 242 -9.69 -14.52 23.74
CA SER A 242 -10.46 -15.68 23.30
C SER A 242 -9.56 -16.72 22.61
N LYS A 243 -9.96 -18.00 22.67
CA LYS A 243 -9.23 -19.09 22.02
C LYS A 243 -9.03 -18.85 20.51
N GLU A 244 -10.03 -18.26 19.85
CA GLU A 244 -9.96 -17.94 18.43
C GLU A 244 -8.98 -16.78 18.17
N GLU A 245 -8.99 -15.72 18.99
CA GLU A 245 -8.02 -14.62 18.88
C GLU A 245 -6.58 -15.13 19.01
N VAL A 246 -6.29 -15.94 20.04
CA VAL A 246 -4.96 -16.51 20.26
C VAL A 246 -4.52 -17.34 19.06
N LYS A 247 -5.43 -18.17 18.51
CA LYS A 247 -5.16 -18.96 17.31
C LYS A 247 -4.84 -18.07 16.10
N GLN A 248 -5.61 -17.01 15.86
CA GLN A 248 -5.36 -16.07 14.76
C GLN A 248 -4.03 -15.32 14.93
N VAL A 249 -3.70 -14.89 16.15
CA VAL A 249 -2.40 -14.25 16.47
C VAL A 249 -1.23 -15.18 16.12
N GLU A 250 -1.31 -16.47 16.47
CA GLU A 250 -0.27 -17.44 16.13
C GLU A 250 -0.14 -17.68 14.61
N LEU A 251 -1.26 -17.70 13.88
CA LEU A 251 -1.22 -17.79 12.41
C LEU A 251 -0.56 -16.56 11.77
N TRP A 252 -0.88 -15.35 12.25
CA TRP A 252 -0.24 -14.11 11.78
C TRP A 252 1.26 -14.08 12.07
N LYS A 253 1.68 -14.52 13.27
CA LYS A 253 3.10 -14.64 13.61
C LYS A 253 3.84 -15.59 12.67
N LYS A 254 3.24 -16.75 12.36
CA LYS A 254 3.79 -17.72 11.41
C LYS A 254 3.94 -17.12 10.01
N PHE A 255 2.93 -16.38 9.53
CA PHE A 255 3.00 -15.69 8.24
C PHE A 255 4.12 -14.64 8.19
N ILE A 256 4.24 -13.79 9.20
CA ILE A 256 5.31 -12.78 9.26
C ILE A 256 6.68 -13.45 9.36
N ALA A 257 6.82 -14.53 10.14
CA ALA A 257 8.06 -15.27 10.26
C ALA A 257 8.47 -15.95 8.93
N PHE A 258 7.49 -16.45 8.18
CA PHE A 258 7.71 -17.00 6.85
C PHE A 258 8.25 -15.95 5.87
N GLU A 259 7.67 -14.74 5.83
CA GLU A 259 8.24 -13.70 4.95
C GLU A 259 9.64 -13.26 5.39
N LYS A 260 9.92 -13.27 6.71
CA LYS A 260 11.25 -12.97 7.25
C LYS A 260 12.30 -14.03 6.93
N SER A 261 11.91 -15.29 6.67
CA SER A 261 12.85 -16.35 6.30
C SER A 261 13.31 -16.26 4.84
N ASN A 262 12.85 -15.26 4.09
CA ASN A 262 13.16 -15.05 2.67
C ASN A 262 12.87 -16.31 1.82
N PRO A 263 11.59 -16.67 1.66
CA PRO A 263 11.20 -17.91 0.97
C PRO A 263 11.55 -17.89 -0.52
N LEU A 264 11.66 -16.69 -1.11
CA LEU A 264 12.10 -16.47 -2.48
C LEU A 264 13.61 -16.64 -2.67
N ARG A 265 14.40 -16.67 -1.58
CA ARG A 265 15.86 -16.75 -1.60
C ARG A 265 16.49 -15.69 -2.51
N THR A 266 15.92 -14.48 -2.48
CA THR A 266 16.43 -13.33 -3.24
C THR A 266 17.51 -12.60 -2.44
N GLU A 267 18.45 -11.96 -3.12
CA GLU A 267 19.43 -11.06 -2.50
C GLU A 267 18.91 -9.61 -2.41
N ASP A 268 17.80 -9.31 -3.11
CA ASP A 268 17.15 -8.00 -3.10
C ASP A 268 16.55 -7.72 -1.72
N THR A 269 17.33 -6.97 -0.93
CA THR A 269 16.95 -6.58 0.44
C THR A 269 15.71 -5.69 0.45
N ALA A 270 15.52 -4.84 -0.58
CA ALA A 270 14.35 -3.97 -0.66
C ALA A 270 13.07 -4.79 -0.90
N LEU A 271 13.14 -5.82 -1.75
CA LEU A 271 12.02 -6.74 -1.96
C LEU A 271 11.69 -7.52 -0.68
N ILE A 272 12.69 -8.04 0.03
CA ILE A 272 12.48 -8.76 1.30
C ILE A 272 11.78 -7.85 2.31
N THR A 273 12.31 -6.63 2.52
CA THR A 273 11.71 -5.67 3.46
C THR A 273 10.28 -5.33 3.06
N ARG A 274 10.01 -5.09 1.77
CA ARG A 274 8.64 -4.80 1.28
C ARG A 274 7.68 -5.96 1.56
N ARG A 275 8.10 -7.22 1.35
CA ARG A 275 7.28 -8.41 1.64
C ARG A 275 6.95 -8.58 3.11
N VAL A 276 7.94 -8.43 3.98
CA VAL A 276 7.74 -8.52 5.44
C VAL A 276 6.83 -7.38 5.92
N MET A 277 7.03 -6.16 5.40
CA MET A 277 6.20 -5.02 5.76
C MET A 277 4.77 -5.19 5.29
N PHE A 278 4.56 -5.66 4.07
CA PHE A 278 3.21 -5.96 3.57
C PHE A 278 2.50 -6.98 4.47
N ALA A 279 3.14 -8.11 4.83
CA ALA A 279 2.56 -9.09 5.74
C ALA A 279 2.23 -8.50 7.12
N THR A 280 3.07 -7.59 7.62
CA THR A 280 2.86 -6.88 8.88
C THR A 280 1.70 -5.90 8.78
N GLU A 281 1.57 -5.16 7.68
CA GLU A 281 0.44 -4.25 7.43
C GLU A 281 -0.87 -5.02 7.31
N GLN A 282 -0.87 -6.18 6.64
CA GLN A 282 -2.04 -7.08 6.61
C GLN A 282 -2.46 -7.53 8.01
N CYS A 283 -1.48 -7.90 8.86
CA CYS A 283 -1.74 -8.26 10.25
C CYS A 283 -2.34 -7.08 11.03
N LEU A 284 -1.80 -5.88 10.83
CA LEU A 284 -2.27 -4.66 11.48
C LEU A 284 -3.68 -4.23 11.05
N LEU A 285 -4.23 -4.74 9.95
CA LEU A 285 -5.64 -4.51 9.61
C LEU A 285 -6.60 -5.16 10.62
N VAL A 286 -6.21 -6.31 11.18
CA VAL A 286 -7.02 -7.11 12.10
C VAL A 286 -6.57 -6.92 13.56
N LEU A 287 -5.27 -6.88 13.80
CA LEU A 287 -4.67 -6.84 15.14
C LEU A 287 -4.16 -5.43 15.49
N THR A 288 -4.82 -4.38 15.00
CA THR A 288 -4.42 -2.98 15.21
C THR A 288 -4.28 -2.61 16.69
N HIS A 289 -5.09 -3.21 17.56
CA HIS A 289 -5.08 -2.93 19.00
C HIS A 289 -4.02 -3.70 19.79
N HIS A 290 -3.18 -4.52 19.14
CA HIS A 290 -2.13 -5.28 19.79
C HIS A 290 -0.79 -4.52 19.75
N PRO A 291 -0.31 -3.95 20.88
CA PRO A 291 0.92 -3.14 20.87
C PRO A 291 2.17 -3.93 20.48
N ALA A 292 2.18 -5.24 20.72
CA ALA A 292 3.29 -6.11 20.37
C ALA A 292 3.54 -6.16 18.85
N VAL A 293 2.48 -6.13 18.03
CA VAL A 293 2.59 -6.16 16.56
C VAL A 293 3.24 -4.87 16.06
N TRP A 294 2.80 -3.71 16.59
CA TRP A 294 3.39 -2.41 16.29
C TRP A 294 4.86 -2.32 16.68
N HIS A 295 5.20 -2.81 17.87
CA HIS A 295 6.58 -2.81 18.34
C HIS A 295 7.48 -3.68 17.46
N GLN A 296 7.00 -4.87 17.07
CA GLN A 296 7.75 -5.77 16.18
C GLN A 296 7.94 -5.16 14.78
N ALA A 297 6.92 -4.48 14.25
CA ALA A 297 7.01 -3.75 12.99
C ALA A 297 8.08 -2.65 13.06
N ALA A 298 8.06 -1.85 14.13
CA ALA A 298 9.02 -0.79 14.39
C ALA A 298 10.46 -1.29 14.42
N GLN A 299 10.69 -2.37 15.18
CA GLN A 299 12.01 -2.98 15.33
C GLN A 299 12.53 -3.53 14.00
N PHE A 300 11.66 -4.19 13.22
CA PHE A 300 12.04 -4.71 11.92
C PHE A 300 12.42 -3.60 10.93
N LEU A 301 11.69 -2.49 10.94
CA LEU A 301 11.98 -1.32 10.12
C LEU A 301 13.30 -0.65 10.48
N ASP A 302 13.56 -0.43 11.78
CA ASP A 302 14.83 0.13 12.25
C ASP A 302 16.00 -0.76 11.83
N HIS A 303 15.91 -2.07 12.04
CA HIS A 303 16.94 -3.02 11.62
C HIS A 303 17.15 -3.02 10.10
N SER A 304 16.07 -3.04 9.31
CA SER A 304 16.14 -3.02 7.84
C SER A 304 16.70 -1.71 7.30
N SER A 305 16.38 -0.57 7.94
CA SER A 305 16.88 0.75 7.53
C SER A 305 18.40 0.85 7.69
N LYS A 306 18.95 0.31 8.77
CA LYS A 306 20.41 0.25 9.00
C LYS A 306 21.08 -0.62 7.95
N ALA A 307 20.56 -1.83 7.72
CA ALA A 307 21.08 -2.73 6.69
C ALA A 307 21.02 -2.16 5.26
N LEU A 308 20.01 -1.34 4.94
CA LEU A 308 19.90 -0.66 3.64
C LEU A 308 20.82 0.56 3.54
N ALA A 309 21.01 1.29 4.64
CA ALA A 309 21.95 2.41 4.71
C ALA A 309 23.39 1.92 4.47
N ASP A 310 23.77 0.79 5.06
CA ASP A 310 25.08 0.17 4.89
C ASP A 310 25.35 -0.24 3.42
N LYS A 311 24.29 -0.50 2.65
CA LYS A 311 24.34 -0.83 1.21
C LYS A 311 24.20 0.38 0.28
N GLY A 312 24.15 1.61 0.82
CA GLY A 312 24.04 2.84 0.03
C GLY A 312 22.69 3.04 -0.67
N VAL A 313 21.64 2.29 -0.32
CA VAL A 313 20.31 2.40 -0.92
C VAL A 313 19.50 3.45 -0.17
N ARG A 314 19.10 4.55 -0.84
CA ARG A 314 18.29 5.62 -0.23
C ARG A 314 16.95 5.08 0.30
N ILE A 315 16.71 5.30 1.59
CA ILE A 315 15.52 4.89 2.38
C ILE A 315 14.30 5.79 2.06
N VAL A 316 14.01 6.04 0.79
CA VAL A 316 12.82 6.83 0.39
C VAL A 316 11.59 5.92 0.29
N LEU A 317 11.79 4.61 0.09
CA LEU A 317 10.74 3.62 -0.15
C LEU A 317 10.09 3.04 1.10
N ILE A 318 10.58 3.39 2.30
CA ILE A 318 10.06 2.85 3.57
C ILE A 318 9.69 4.01 4.48
N LYS A 319 8.85 4.93 3.99
CA LYS A 319 8.04 5.71 4.91
C LYS A 319 7.02 4.72 5.48
N PRO A 320 6.98 4.49 6.80
CA PRO A 320 5.87 3.78 7.41
C PRO A 320 4.62 4.55 6.98
N ASP A 321 3.75 3.96 6.16
CA ASP A 321 2.53 4.63 5.74
C ASP A 321 1.77 5.10 6.99
N PHE A 322 1.05 6.21 6.85
CA PHE A 322 0.45 7.08 7.88
C PHE A 322 -0.11 6.39 9.14
N ILE A 323 -0.54 5.12 9.07
CA ILE A 323 -1.03 4.36 10.23
C ILE A 323 0.06 4.22 11.32
N PHE A 324 1.33 4.05 10.96
CA PHE A 324 2.42 3.96 11.95
C PHE A 324 2.72 5.32 12.59
N GLN A 325 2.63 6.41 11.83
CA GLN A 325 2.73 7.78 12.35
C GLN A 325 1.54 8.13 13.24
N SER A 326 0.31 7.81 12.81
CA SER A 326 -0.93 8.01 13.57
C SER A 326 -0.96 7.16 14.83
N TYR A 327 -0.46 5.92 14.80
CA TYR A 327 -0.33 5.06 15.99
C TYR A 327 0.74 5.60 16.94
N LEU A 328 1.92 6.01 16.46
CA LEU A 328 2.95 6.65 17.29
C LEU A 328 2.47 7.97 17.91
N GLN A 329 1.67 8.75 17.19
CA GLN A 329 1.17 10.03 17.65
C GLN A 329 0.01 9.87 18.66
N SER A 330 -0.85 8.87 18.48
CA SER A 330 -1.95 8.55 19.39
C SER A 330 -1.49 7.77 20.64
N ASN A 331 -0.51 6.87 20.49
CA ASN A 331 0.03 6.03 21.57
C ASN A 331 1.37 6.50 22.13
N ARG A 332 1.86 7.70 21.76
CA ARG A 332 3.06 8.30 22.35
C ARG A 332 3.01 8.26 23.88
N LYS A 333 1.84 8.48 24.48
CA LYS A 333 1.66 8.39 25.94
C LYS A 333 1.77 6.95 26.49
N CYS A 334 1.20 5.94 25.82
CA CYS A 334 1.29 4.53 26.27
C CYS A 334 2.67 3.90 26.00
N LEU A 335 3.30 4.22 24.86
CA LEU A 335 4.65 3.73 24.53
C LEU A 335 5.70 4.39 25.43
N ILE A 336 5.62 5.71 25.63
CA ILE A 336 6.47 6.42 26.60
C ILE A 336 6.18 5.88 28.00
N SER A 337 4.92 5.67 28.40
CA SER A 337 4.62 5.07 29.71
C SER A 337 5.25 3.68 29.85
N ASN A 338 5.13 2.77 28.88
CA ASN A 338 5.70 1.41 29.02
C ASN A 338 7.24 1.36 28.94
N ILE A 339 7.83 2.20 28.08
CA ILE A 339 9.30 2.31 27.96
C ILE A 339 9.88 3.05 29.17
N MET A 340 9.23 4.11 29.64
CA MET A 340 9.59 4.81 30.87
C MET A 340 9.37 3.89 32.07
N HIS A 341 8.25 3.18 32.21
CA HIS A 341 8.03 2.28 33.35
C HIS A 341 9.09 1.18 33.41
N LYS A 342 9.51 0.61 32.26
CA LYS A 342 10.61 -0.37 32.22
C LYS A 342 11.97 0.26 32.55
N LYS A 343 12.25 1.47 32.03
CA LYS A 343 13.47 2.22 32.36
C LYS A 343 13.50 2.71 33.81
N TRP A 344 12.36 3.12 34.36
CA TRP A 344 12.18 3.56 35.74
C TRP A 344 12.25 2.38 36.70
N ILE A 345 11.65 1.22 36.39
CA ILE A 345 11.87 -0.01 37.18
C ILE A 345 13.35 -0.39 37.17
N PHE A 346 14.02 -0.32 36.01
CA PHE A 346 15.46 -0.59 35.93
C PHE A 346 16.30 0.46 36.69
N LEU A 347 15.96 1.75 36.59
CA LEU A 347 16.61 2.83 37.34
C LEU A 347 16.34 2.74 38.84
N ILE A 348 15.14 2.32 39.27
CA ILE A 348 14.76 2.11 40.67
C ILE A 348 15.49 0.90 41.22
N LEU A 349 15.60 -0.20 40.46
CA LEU A 349 16.41 -1.36 40.84
C LEU A 349 17.89 -1.01 40.90
N LEU A 350 18.40 -0.21 39.96
CA LEU A 350 19.77 0.29 39.95
C LEU A 350 20.04 1.27 41.10
N LEU A 351 19.08 2.16 41.42
CA LEU A 351 19.12 3.07 42.56
C LEU A 351 19.04 2.35 43.89
N LEU A 352 18.23 1.28 44.00
CA LEU A 352 18.16 0.43 45.18
C LEU A 352 19.46 -0.36 45.36
N LEU A 353 20.04 -0.87 44.27
CA LEU A 353 21.34 -1.53 44.28
C LEU A 353 22.45 -0.54 44.66
N LEU A 354 22.45 0.67 44.07
CA LEU A 354 23.36 1.77 44.41
C LEU A 354 23.14 2.29 45.83
N MET A 355 21.92 2.32 46.34
CA MET A 355 21.61 2.69 47.74
C MET A 355 22.12 1.63 48.70
N MET A 356 21.95 0.33 48.40
CA MET A 356 22.56 -0.74 49.19
C MET A 356 24.08 -0.64 49.17
N MET A 357 24.66 -0.36 48.01
CA MET A 357 26.10 -0.18 47.86
C MET A 357 26.59 1.09 48.57
N MET A 358 25.84 2.19 48.49
CA MET A 358 26.09 3.44 49.21
C MET A 358 25.85 3.32 50.72
N MET A 359 24.96 2.44 51.19
CA MET A 359 24.83 2.15 52.62
C MET A 359 26.03 1.36 53.14
N MET A 360 26.54 0.40 52.35
CA MET A 360 27.81 -0.26 52.67
C MET A 360 28.98 0.73 52.63
N ILE A 361 29.03 1.59 51.61
CA ILE A 361 30.06 2.64 51.46
C ILE A 361 29.91 3.73 52.53
N ASN A 362 28.71 4.07 52.99
CA ASN A 362 28.47 5.07 54.05
C ASN A 362 28.79 4.52 55.44
N GLU A 363 28.63 3.21 55.68
CA GLU A 363 29.22 2.62 56.89
C GLU A 363 30.75 2.57 56.82
N LEU A 364 31.34 2.46 55.62
CA LEU A 364 32.78 2.64 55.41
C LEU A 364 33.23 4.12 55.50
N ASN A 365 32.41 5.08 55.06
CA ASN A 365 32.72 6.51 54.99
C ASN A 365 32.32 7.30 56.24
N LYS A 366 31.55 6.73 57.17
CA LYS A 366 31.38 7.28 58.53
C LYS A 366 32.70 7.39 59.30
N TYR A 367 33.75 6.69 58.86
CA TYR A 367 35.09 6.75 59.45
C TYR A 367 36.02 7.81 58.85
N LEU A 368 35.71 8.41 57.70
CA LEU A 368 36.65 9.31 57.01
C LEU A 368 35.95 10.58 56.50
N PHE A 369 36.07 11.61 57.34
CA PHE A 369 36.05 13.05 57.03
C PHE A 369 34.71 13.77 56.70
N LYS A 370 34.33 14.61 57.68
CA LYS A 370 33.51 15.84 57.59
C LYS A 370 34.24 16.93 56.78
N THR A 371 33.54 17.65 55.89
CA THR A 371 33.07 19.06 56.00
C THR A 371 32.67 19.64 54.61
N ALA A 372 31.68 20.54 54.61
CA ALA A 372 30.95 21.09 53.46
C ALA A 372 31.47 22.48 52.99
N CYS A 373 31.29 22.84 51.71
CA CYS A 373 30.40 23.91 51.12
C CYS A 373 31.22 25.08 50.52
N PRO A 374 30.70 26.03 49.70
CA PRO A 374 29.47 26.12 48.88
C PRO A 374 29.70 26.75 47.45
N VAL A 375 28.61 27.05 46.71
CA VAL A 375 28.51 27.61 45.33
C VAL A 375 28.33 29.15 45.35
N PRO A 376 28.63 29.91 44.27
CA PRO A 376 27.55 30.71 43.65
C PRO A 376 27.62 31.00 42.12
N ASN A 377 26.44 30.94 41.50
CA ASN A 377 25.75 31.78 40.49
C ASN A 377 26.49 32.69 39.49
N GLY A 378 25.99 32.71 38.24
CA GLY A 378 26.14 33.82 37.28
C GLY A 378 25.56 33.50 35.89
N ASP A 379 24.63 34.34 35.43
CA ASP A 379 23.70 34.22 34.30
C ASP A 379 24.22 34.82 32.96
N HIS A 380 23.62 34.45 31.80
CA HIS A 380 23.06 35.36 30.76
C HIS A 380 23.02 34.84 29.30
N GLY A 381 21.79 34.88 28.73
CA GLY A 381 21.45 35.34 27.35
C GLY A 381 21.48 34.29 26.22
N TYR A 382 20.58 34.21 25.22
CA TYR A 382 19.38 34.92 24.70
C TYR A 382 18.59 33.88 23.83
N ASP A 383 17.26 33.75 23.90
CA ASP A 383 16.19 34.32 23.02
C ASP A 383 16.38 33.99 21.50
N VAL A 384 15.45 33.57 20.63
CA VAL A 384 14.00 33.78 20.40
C VAL A 384 13.43 32.68 19.44
N LYS A 385 12.16 32.30 19.67
CA LYS A 385 11.05 31.78 18.80
C LYS A 385 11.32 31.13 17.42
N LEU A 386 10.62 30.02 17.17
CA LEU A 386 10.28 29.54 15.82
C LEU A 386 8.87 28.91 15.75
N PHE A 387 7.90 29.69 15.26
CA PHE A 387 6.71 29.21 14.53
C PHE A 387 6.78 29.87 13.16
N ASP A 388 6.95 29.06 12.11
CA ASP A 388 6.36 29.19 10.77
C ASP A 388 7.17 28.34 9.77
N PHE A 389 6.59 27.24 9.29
CA PHE A 389 6.84 26.69 7.96
C PHE A 389 5.72 25.71 7.59
N ALA A 390 4.59 26.27 7.18
CA ALA A 390 3.62 25.61 6.31
C ALA A 390 3.66 26.33 4.96
N LYS A 391 4.57 25.91 4.08
CA LYS A 391 4.60 26.13 2.61
C LYS A 391 5.94 25.62 2.05
N SER A 392 5.96 24.40 1.50
CA SER A 392 6.83 24.00 0.38
C SER A 392 6.76 22.49 0.11
N VAL A 393 5.91 22.09 -0.84
CA VAL A 393 6.21 20.93 -1.72
C VAL A 393 5.71 21.30 -3.11
N HIS A 394 6.60 21.94 -3.87
CA HIS A 394 6.50 22.03 -5.33
C HIS A 394 7.21 20.79 -5.90
N TRP A 395 6.58 20.12 -6.85
CA TRP A 395 7.16 18.98 -7.55
C TRP A 395 8.17 19.49 -8.57
N ILE A 396 9.42 19.05 -8.41
CA ILE A 396 10.47 19.20 -9.41
C ILE A 396 10.19 18.18 -10.51
N VAL A 397 9.95 18.68 -11.72
CA VAL A 397 10.04 17.94 -12.98
C VAL A 397 11.49 18.05 -13.42
N ASP A 398 12.20 16.93 -13.49
CA ASP A 398 13.51 16.87 -14.15
C ASP A 398 13.29 16.76 -15.67
N ASP A 399 13.34 17.88 -16.37
CA ASP A 399 13.68 17.91 -17.79
C ASP A 399 15.17 18.26 -17.90
N SER A 400 15.95 17.33 -18.42
CA SER A 400 17.25 17.65 -19.01
C SER A 400 17.28 17.03 -20.39
N VAL A 401 17.38 17.88 -21.42
CA VAL A 401 18.36 17.81 -22.51
C VAL A 401 18.14 18.96 -23.50
N CYS A 402 19.27 19.54 -23.91
CA CYS A 402 19.53 20.41 -25.05
C CYS A 402 19.29 21.93 -24.91
N SER A 403 20.36 22.59 -24.49
CA SER A 403 20.71 23.94 -24.89
C SER A 403 21.08 23.98 -26.38
N SER A 404 20.39 24.82 -27.16
CA SER A 404 21.02 25.59 -28.25
C SER A 404 20.18 26.83 -28.54
N GLU A 405 20.79 27.99 -28.28
CA GLU A 405 20.28 29.29 -28.68
C GLU A 405 20.26 29.41 -30.20
N THR A 406 19.22 30.06 -30.75
CA THR A 406 19.37 31.19 -31.70
C THR A 406 18.00 31.72 -32.16
N GLY A 407 17.77 33.01 -31.83
CA GLY A 407 17.30 34.06 -32.74
C GLY A 407 16.07 33.83 -33.62
N SER A 408 14.99 34.53 -33.29
CA SER A 408 13.85 34.79 -34.18
C SER A 408 14.25 35.56 -35.44
N GLY A 409 13.73 35.15 -36.60
CA GLY A 409 13.77 35.92 -37.83
C GLY A 409 12.59 35.57 -38.73
N SER A 410 11.63 36.49 -38.84
CA SER A 410 10.50 36.45 -39.77
C SER A 410 10.95 36.30 -41.22
N LYS A 411 10.24 35.49 -42.04
CA LYS A 411 10.03 35.77 -43.47
C LYS A 411 8.86 34.97 -44.08
N ARG A 412 8.03 35.73 -44.81
CA ARG A 412 6.86 35.37 -45.62
C ARG A 412 7.14 34.37 -46.76
N ARG A 413 6.14 33.54 -47.12
CA ARG A 413 5.63 33.27 -48.50
C ARG A 413 4.39 32.36 -48.38
N ARG A 414 3.17 32.81 -48.71
CA ARG A 414 2.50 33.02 -50.02
C ARG A 414 1.70 31.77 -50.44
N MET A 415 0.40 31.97 -50.64
CA MET A 415 -0.63 30.98 -51.00
C MET A 415 -0.80 30.77 -52.51
N LEU A 416 -1.31 29.57 -52.85
CA LEU A 416 -2.27 29.14 -53.92
C LEU A 416 -1.81 29.16 -55.41
N PRO A 417 -2.49 28.47 -56.38
CA PRO A 417 -3.76 27.68 -56.33
C PRO A 417 -3.86 26.37 -57.19
N GLY A 418 -4.99 25.63 -57.06
CA GLY A 418 -5.64 24.75 -58.08
C GLY A 418 -5.16 23.29 -58.15
N GLY A 419 -5.94 22.25 -58.48
CA GLY A 419 -7.33 22.02 -58.90
C GLY A 419 -7.51 20.53 -59.30
N ASP A 420 -8.75 20.04 -59.26
CA ASP A 420 -9.40 18.87 -59.90
C ASP A 420 -8.83 17.42 -59.91
N ASP A 421 -9.72 16.52 -59.47
CA ASP A 421 -10.19 15.22 -60.02
C ASP A 421 -9.27 14.01 -60.34
N SER A 422 -9.88 12.85 -60.04
CA SER A 422 -9.77 11.51 -60.64
C SER A 422 -9.04 10.38 -59.88
N ASP A 423 -9.80 9.30 -59.73
CA ASP A 423 -9.45 7.94 -59.29
C ASP A 423 -8.38 7.28 -60.19
N GLU A 424 -7.40 6.59 -59.59
CA GLU A 424 -6.79 5.37 -60.15
C GLU A 424 -6.13 4.52 -59.04
N GLU A 425 -6.44 3.22 -59.02
CA GLU A 425 -5.69 2.19 -58.32
C GLU A 425 -4.29 2.02 -58.95
N THR A 426 -3.22 2.05 -58.15
CA THR A 426 -1.90 1.53 -58.54
C THR A 426 -1.10 1.02 -57.31
N PRO A 427 -0.10 0.13 -57.51
CA PRO A 427 0.18 -1.00 -56.64
C PRO A 427 1.14 -0.70 -55.47
N THR A 428 1.12 -1.58 -54.46
CA THR A 428 1.99 -1.54 -53.27
C THR A 428 3.47 -1.46 -53.64
N PRO A 429 4.24 -0.50 -53.08
CA PRO A 429 5.65 -0.37 -53.41
C PRO A 429 6.48 -1.42 -52.66
N ALA A 430 7.45 -2.01 -53.36
CA ALA A 430 8.49 -2.82 -52.74
C ALA A 430 9.29 -1.98 -51.72
N PRO A 431 9.75 -2.57 -50.60
CA PRO A 431 10.39 -1.82 -49.52
C PRO A 431 11.74 -1.20 -49.96
N PRO A 432 12.14 -0.05 -49.37
CA PRO A 432 13.33 0.68 -49.80
C PRO A 432 14.62 -0.12 -49.59
N ILE A 433 15.54 -0.03 -50.55
CA ILE A 433 16.82 -0.74 -50.60
C ILE A 433 17.77 -0.43 -49.41
N ASN A 434 17.49 0.61 -48.61
CA ASN A 434 18.27 0.99 -47.44
C ASN A 434 17.42 1.09 -46.16
N ASP A 435 16.83 -0.03 -45.74
CA ASP A 435 16.19 -0.12 -44.42
C ASP A 435 17.25 -0.19 -43.29
N ILE A 436 17.53 0.97 -42.71
CA ILE A 436 18.45 1.18 -41.58
C ILE A 436 18.03 0.33 -40.37
N TYR A 437 16.75 -0.02 -40.23
CA TYR A 437 16.25 -0.83 -39.12
C TYR A 437 16.71 -2.29 -39.23
N ARG A 438 16.69 -2.85 -40.44
CA ARG A 438 17.17 -4.22 -40.72
C ARG A 438 18.68 -4.36 -40.54
N LEU A 439 19.45 -3.36 -40.96
CA LEU A 439 20.91 -3.31 -40.78
C LEU A 439 21.32 -3.17 -39.30
N ARG A 440 20.53 -2.48 -38.48
CA ARG A 440 20.77 -2.37 -37.02
C ARG A 440 20.46 -3.66 -36.28
N GLN A 441 19.49 -4.45 -36.73
CA GLN A 441 19.23 -5.77 -36.17
C GLN A 441 20.36 -6.75 -36.51
N GLN A 442 20.83 -6.79 -37.76
CA GLN A 442 21.93 -7.68 -38.16
C GLN A 442 23.25 -7.37 -37.44
N LYS A 443 23.58 -6.10 -37.20
CA LYS A 443 24.79 -5.70 -36.44
C LYS A 443 24.75 -6.08 -34.95
N ARG A 444 23.59 -6.42 -34.37
CA ARG A 444 23.49 -6.91 -32.99
C ARG A 444 23.72 -8.42 -32.84
N PHE A 445 23.70 -9.18 -33.94
CA PHE A 445 23.92 -10.63 -33.95
C PHE A 445 25.35 -11.04 -34.33
N CYS A 446 26.20 -10.09 -34.73
CA CYS A 446 27.64 -10.29 -34.89
C CYS A 446 28.40 -9.52 -33.81
N LYS A 447 28.29 -9.96 -32.56
CA LYS A 447 29.30 -9.73 -31.51
C LYS A 447 29.11 -10.71 -30.37
#